data_AF-A0AAV7BC52-F1
#
_entry.id   AF-A0AAV7BC52-F1
#
_cell.length_a   1.000
_cell.length_b   1.000
_cell.length_c   1.000
_cell.angle_alpha   90.00
_cell.angle_beta   90.00
_cell.angle_gamma   90.00
#
_symmetry.space_group_name_H-M   'P 1'
#
loop_
_entity.id
_entity.type
_entity.pdbx_description
1 polymer ?
#
loop_
_entity_poly.entity_id
_entity_poly.type
_entity_poly.pdbx_seq_one_letter_code
_entity_poly.pdbx_strand_id
1 'polypeptide(L)'
;MDIREIVMITIFSNIFILGIIGNGLVIWIAGFWMKKTISAVWFLHLAIADLLCCTSICLHIAAWASPSALCLLSLSLFILCKFNDILFCLNMSASVLLLTAMSIDRWVSVMLVVLFVIPFLIIFTSYVSIVLKLRRCNRPQRSQRPYRIITTVILCFFICWAPYNIWSLLAFHLELDFNFYLANNIIHVLLYLNSCINPILYVFMGQDFRHNFVRSIPFRVEKALSEPPDDPCREPEDPEPAINTNV
;
A
#
# COMPACT_ATOMS: atom_id res chain seq x y z
N MET A 1 47.89 36.60 -4.69
CA MET A 1 46.71 35.80 -4.35
C MET A 1 45.72 36.76 -3.73
N ASP A 2 44.59 36.96 -4.39
CA ASP A 2 43.56 37.91 -3.96
C ASP A 2 42.80 37.39 -2.73
N ILE A 3 42.23 38.29 -1.92
CA ILE A 3 41.38 37.92 -0.76
C ILE A 3 40.25 36.98 -1.19
N ARG A 4 39.65 37.22 -2.37
CA ARG A 4 38.62 36.36 -2.97
C ARG A 4 39.10 34.92 -3.17
N GLU A 5 40.34 34.73 -3.62
CA GLU A 5 40.91 33.40 -3.88
C GLU A 5 41.18 32.66 -2.57
N ILE A 6 41.75 33.35 -1.57
CA ILE A 6 41.99 32.79 -0.23
C ILE A 6 40.68 32.31 0.39
N VAL A 7 39.62 33.12 0.30
CA VAL A 7 38.29 32.78 0.84
C VAL A 7 37.72 31.56 0.14
N MET A 8 37.77 31.49 -1.19
CA MET A 8 37.25 30.34 -1.96
C MET A 8 38.01 29.05 -1.67
N ILE A 9 39.35 29.10 -1.61
CA ILE A 9 40.19 27.94 -1.27
C ILE A 9 39.87 27.43 0.14
N THR A 10 39.69 28.34 1.09
CA THR A 10 39.33 28.00 2.47
C THR A 10 37.95 27.32 2.52
N ILE A 11 36.96 27.85 1.80
CA ILE A 11 35.62 27.26 1.76
C ILE A 11 35.64 25.87 1.11
N PHE A 12 36.26 25.71 -0.06
CA PHE A 12 36.29 24.43 -0.78
C PHE A 12 37.07 23.33 -0.05
N SER A 13 38.17 23.68 0.63
CA SER A 13 38.93 22.72 1.45
C SER A 13 38.12 22.20 2.65
N ASN A 14 37.36 23.08 3.33
CA ASN A 14 36.46 22.65 4.40
C ASN A 14 35.35 21.73 3.88
N ILE A 15 34.73 22.08 2.74
CA ILE A 15 33.71 21.23 2.09
C ILE A 15 34.28 19.87 1.73
N PHE A 16 35.50 19.82 1.18
CA PHE A 16 36.18 18.57 0.83
C PHE A 16 36.43 17.68 2.05
N ILE A 17 36.96 18.24 3.14
CA ILE A 17 37.25 17.48 4.38
C ILE A 17 35.95 16.91 4.97
N LEU A 18 34.92 17.74 5.07
CA LEU A 18 33.61 17.31 5.58
C LEU A 18 32.98 16.24 4.68
N GLY A 19 33.08 16.39 3.36
CA GLY A 19 32.55 15.46 2.39
C GLY A 19 33.23 14.09 2.42
N ILE A 20 34.56 14.04 2.53
CA ILE A 20 35.33 12.78 2.66
C ILE A 20 34.97 12.06 3.97
N ILE A 21 34.98 12.78 5.09
CA ILE A 21 34.72 12.21 6.41
C ILE A 21 33.26 11.71 6.50
N GLY A 22 32.30 12.55 6.13
CA GLY A 22 30.88 12.23 6.21
C GLY A 22 30.48 11.08 5.29
N ASN A 23 30.80 11.18 4.00
CA ASN A 23 30.39 10.16 3.03
C ASN A 23 31.21 8.87 3.15
N GLY A 24 32.48 8.95 3.56
CA GLY A 24 33.28 7.77 3.90
C GLY A 24 32.68 6.99 5.07
N LEU A 25 32.17 7.69 6.10
CA LEU A 25 31.48 7.06 7.22
C LEU A 25 30.17 6.39 6.77
N VAL A 26 29.40 7.01 5.86
CA VAL A 26 28.17 6.43 5.29
C VAL A 26 28.48 5.13 4.53
N ILE A 27 29.52 5.11 3.69
CA ILE A 27 29.95 3.89 2.98
C ILE A 27 30.40 2.80 3.96
N TRP A 28 31.16 3.18 4.98
CA TRP A 28 31.62 2.24 6.02
C TRP A 28 30.44 1.59 6.74
N ILE A 29 29.48 2.40 7.21
CA ILE A 29 28.28 1.90 7.91
C ILE A 29 27.42 1.05 6.96
N ALA A 30 27.19 1.53 5.73
CA ALA A 30 26.40 0.81 4.74
C ALA A 30 27.03 -0.53 4.31
N GLY A 31 28.37 -0.60 4.23
CA GLY A 31 29.11 -1.78 3.80
C GLY A 31 29.30 -2.84 4.89
N PHE A 32 29.60 -2.42 6.12
CA PHE A 32 29.97 -3.34 7.21
C PHE A 32 28.83 -3.63 8.20
N TRP A 33 27.86 -2.72 8.34
CA TRP A 33 26.87 -2.79 9.42
C TRP A 33 25.43 -2.93 8.93
N MET A 34 25.11 -2.47 7.72
CA MET A 34 23.76 -2.60 7.18
C MET A 34 23.56 -3.91 6.39
N LYS A 35 22.39 -4.53 6.55
CA LYS A 35 21.95 -5.60 5.66
C LYS A 35 21.78 -5.04 4.25
N LYS A 36 21.94 -5.87 3.21
CA LYS A 36 21.72 -5.47 1.81
C LYS A 36 20.23 -5.27 1.54
N THR A 37 19.73 -4.12 1.97
CA THR A 37 18.37 -3.63 1.69
C THR A 37 18.42 -2.66 0.53
N ILE A 38 17.26 -2.38 -0.09
CA ILE A 38 17.16 -1.43 -1.20
C ILE A 38 17.67 -0.08 -0.73
N SER A 39 17.20 0.41 0.42
CA SER A 39 17.62 1.68 1.01
C SER A 39 19.14 1.79 1.25
N ALA A 40 19.81 0.70 1.67
CA ALA A 40 21.25 0.69 1.85
C ALA A 40 22.01 0.90 0.52
N VAL A 41 21.50 0.32 -0.58
CA VAL A 41 22.06 0.52 -1.93
C VAL A 41 21.87 1.97 -2.40
N TRP A 42 20.72 2.59 -2.13
CA TRP A 42 20.49 4.01 -2.47
C TRP A 42 21.45 4.94 -1.71
N PHE A 43 21.63 4.75 -0.39
CA PHE A 43 22.59 5.53 0.39
C PHE A 43 24.04 5.32 -0.07
N LEU A 44 24.38 4.10 -0.47
CA LEU A 44 25.69 3.78 -1.02
C LEU A 44 25.94 4.51 -2.35
N HIS A 45 24.96 4.50 -3.28
CA HIS A 45 25.05 5.24 -4.54
C HIS A 45 25.16 6.75 -4.32
N LEU A 46 24.41 7.30 -3.36
CA LEU A 46 24.49 8.73 -3.00
C LEU A 46 25.89 9.07 -2.46
N ALA A 47 26.40 8.30 -1.49
CA ALA A 47 27.72 8.56 -0.90
C ALA A 47 28.86 8.41 -1.92
N ILE A 48 28.74 7.49 -2.87
CA ILE A 48 29.67 7.36 -4.01
C ILE A 48 29.60 8.61 -4.90
N ALA A 49 28.40 9.09 -5.22
CA ALA A 49 28.23 10.32 -6.02
C ALA A 49 28.81 11.55 -5.31
N ASP A 50 28.62 11.68 -4.00
CA ASP A 50 29.17 12.77 -3.19
C ASP A 50 30.71 12.71 -3.11
N LEU A 51 31.30 11.51 -2.97
CA LEU A 51 32.76 11.36 -3.01
C LEU A 51 33.35 11.67 -4.39
N LEU A 52 32.67 11.28 -5.47
CA LEU A 52 33.06 11.66 -6.83
C LEU A 52 32.97 13.18 -7.05
N CYS A 53 32.03 13.86 -6.40
CA CYS A 53 31.96 15.32 -6.38
C CYS A 53 33.14 15.92 -5.58
N CYS A 54 33.50 15.32 -4.44
CA CYS A 54 34.64 15.76 -3.61
C CYS A 54 35.98 15.66 -4.35
N THR A 55 36.21 14.61 -5.15
CA THR A 55 37.45 14.48 -5.94
C THR A 55 37.55 15.57 -7.01
N SER A 56 36.43 15.98 -7.60
CA SER A 56 36.35 17.11 -8.54
C SER A 56 36.73 18.45 -7.88
N ILE A 57 36.26 18.71 -6.65
CA ILE A 57 36.63 19.91 -5.87
C ILE A 57 38.15 19.93 -5.59
N CYS A 58 38.74 18.78 -5.25
CA CYS A 58 40.19 18.66 -5.01
C CYS A 58 41.00 18.95 -6.28
N LEU A 59 40.55 18.46 -7.44
CA LEU A 59 41.16 18.74 -8.74
C LEU A 59 41.06 20.22 -9.11
N HIS A 60 39.95 20.89 -8.76
CA HIS A 60 39.80 22.33 -8.94
C HIS A 60 40.84 23.10 -8.11
N ILE A 61 40.97 22.81 -6.81
CA ILE A 61 41.97 23.45 -5.93
C ILE A 61 43.40 23.19 -6.43
N ALA A 62 43.72 21.96 -6.84
CA ALA A 62 45.02 21.59 -7.37
C ALA A 62 45.36 22.33 -8.68
N ALA A 63 44.39 22.49 -9.57
CA ALA A 63 44.56 23.24 -10.82
C ALA A 63 44.88 24.73 -10.59
N TRP A 64 44.29 25.34 -9.56
CA TRP A 64 44.59 26.73 -9.18
C TRP A 64 45.98 26.91 -8.56
N ALA A 65 46.50 25.91 -7.86
CA ALA A 65 47.80 25.97 -7.19
C ALA A 65 49.00 25.87 -8.14
N SER A 66 48.84 25.24 -9.31
CA SER A 66 49.92 25.03 -10.28
C SER A 66 49.53 25.47 -11.71
N PRO A 67 49.56 26.77 -12.02
CA PRO A 67 49.22 27.29 -13.35
C PRO A 67 50.20 26.88 -14.46
N SER A 68 51.39 26.35 -14.14
CA SER A 68 52.39 25.87 -15.11
C SER A 68 52.18 24.43 -15.58
N ALA A 69 51.33 23.64 -14.90
CA ALA A 69 50.95 22.28 -15.33
C ALA A 69 49.83 22.28 -16.40
N LEU A 70 49.38 23.46 -16.84
CA LEU A 70 48.21 23.71 -17.70
C LEU A 70 48.25 23.08 -19.09
N CYS A 71 49.42 22.76 -19.64
CA CYS A 71 49.55 22.41 -21.06
C CYS A 71 49.32 20.92 -21.36
N LEU A 72 49.57 20.01 -20.41
CA LEU A 72 49.44 18.55 -20.62
C LEU A 72 48.02 18.01 -20.32
N LEU A 73 47.07 18.86 -19.90
CA LEU A 73 45.80 18.40 -19.31
C LEU A 73 44.56 19.21 -19.72
N SER A 74 44.58 19.90 -20.85
CA SER A 74 43.43 20.71 -21.31
C SER A 74 42.19 19.86 -21.64
N LEU A 75 42.39 18.65 -22.18
CA LEU A 75 41.30 17.70 -22.49
C LEU A 75 40.71 17.05 -21.24
N SER A 76 41.55 16.66 -20.27
CA SER A 76 41.04 16.01 -19.06
C SER A 76 40.32 17.00 -18.15
N LEU A 77 40.76 18.27 -18.09
CA LEU A 77 40.07 19.32 -17.32
C LEU A 77 38.68 19.63 -17.92
N PHE A 78 38.55 19.63 -19.25
CA PHE A 78 37.25 19.79 -19.93
C PHE A 78 36.31 18.60 -19.66
N ILE A 79 36.83 17.36 -19.72
CA ILE A 79 36.08 16.15 -19.38
C ILE A 79 35.67 16.17 -17.91
N LEU A 80 36.58 16.50 -16.99
CA LEU A 80 36.31 16.65 -15.56
C LEU A 80 35.28 17.73 -15.26
N CYS A 81 35.30 18.86 -15.96
CA CYS A 81 34.33 19.94 -15.77
C CYS A 81 32.93 19.52 -16.24
N LYS A 82 32.80 18.86 -17.40
CA LYS A 82 31.51 18.29 -17.85
C LYS A 82 31.04 17.14 -16.96
N PHE A 83 31.96 16.30 -16.50
CA PHE A 83 31.67 15.20 -15.59
C PHE A 83 31.23 15.73 -14.22
N ASN A 84 31.81 16.83 -13.76
CA ASN A 84 31.40 17.54 -12.55
C ASN A 84 29.97 18.07 -12.65
N ASP A 85 29.60 18.69 -13.77
CA ASP A 85 28.22 19.15 -13.99
C ASP A 85 27.23 17.97 -14.03
N ILE A 86 27.62 16.85 -14.64
CA ILE A 86 26.82 15.62 -14.65
C ILE A 86 26.71 15.04 -13.24
N LEU A 87 27.80 14.98 -12.47
CA LEU A 87 27.82 14.49 -11.09
C LEU A 87 26.98 15.37 -10.16
N PHE A 88 27.01 16.69 -10.35
CA PHE A 88 26.17 17.62 -9.61
C PHE A 88 24.69 17.42 -9.93
N CYS A 89 24.34 17.28 -11.21
CA CYS A 89 22.98 16.95 -11.65
C CYS A 89 22.52 15.59 -11.11
N LEU A 90 23.39 14.58 -11.09
CA LEU A 90 23.10 13.25 -10.53
C LEU A 90 22.91 13.29 -9.02
N ASN A 91 23.74 14.05 -8.30
CA ASN A 91 23.61 14.20 -6.85
C ASN A 91 22.31 14.94 -6.47
N MET A 92 22.01 16.04 -7.16
CA MET A 92 20.74 16.75 -7.00
C MET A 92 19.55 15.84 -7.31
N SER A 93 19.64 15.06 -8.39
CA SER A 93 18.59 14.12 -8.79
C SER A 93 18.44 12.98 -7.79
N ALA A 94 19.53 12.39 -7.30
CA ALA A 94 19.53 11.33 -6.30
C ALA A 94 18.95 11.84 -4.96
N SER A 95 19.33 13.04 -4.54
CA SER A 95 18.78 13.70 -3.35
C SER A 95 17.28 13.95 -3.47
N VAL A 96 16.82 14.49 -4.60
CA VAL A 96 15.39 14.71 -4.87
C VAL A 96 14.64 13.38 -4.92
N LEU A 97 15.19 12.35 -5.58
CA LEU A 97 14.58 11.02 -5.64
C LEU A 97 14.48 10.38 -4.25
N LEU A 98 15.52 10.47 -3.42
CA LEU A 98 15.50 10.01 -2.04
C LEU A 98 14.45 10.73 -1.21
N LEU A 99 14.38 12.06 -1.32
CA LEU A 99 13.39 12.85 -0.60
C LEU A 99 11.96 12.50 -1.06
N THR A 100 11.75 12.30 -2.36
CA THR A 100 10.46 11.88 -2.90
C THR A 100 10.07 10.48 -2.43
N ALA A 101 11.02 9.54 -2.40
CA ALA A 101 10.77 8.18 -1.92
C ALA A 101 10.39 8.17 -0.43
N MET A 102 11.14 8.90 0.41
CA MET A 102 10.80 9.06 1.83
C MET A 102 9.45 9.76 2.03
N SER A 103 9.12 10.73 1.19
CA SER A 103 7.83 11.43 1.23
C SER A 103 6.67 10.52 0.86
N ILE A 104 6.85 9.68 -0.18
CA ILE A 104 5.85 8.70 -0.62
C ILE A 104 5.62 7.65 0.47
N ASP A 105 6.68 7.08 1.04
CA ASP A 105 6.59 6.09 2.12
C ASP A 105 5.76 6.61 3.31
N ARG A 106 6.05 7.84 3.73
CA ARG A 106 5.30 8.50 4.80
C ARG A 106 3.86 8.80 4.41
N TRP A 107 3.63 9.24 3.17
CA TRP A 107 2.29 9.55 2.66
C TRP A 107 1.40 8.30 2.62
N VAL A 108 1.91 7.18 2.12
CA VAL A 108 1.21 5.89 2.09
C VAL A 108 0.83 5.45 3.50
N SER A 109 1.76 5.54 4.45
CA SER A 109 1.52 5.20 5.87
C SER A 109 0.44 6.08 6.49
N VAL A 110 0.47 7.40 6.24
CA VAL A 110 -0.53 8.35 6.74
C VAL A 110 -1.91 8.06 6.14
N MET A 111 -1.99 7.81 4.84
CA MET A 111 -3.25 7.50 4.16
C MET A 111 -3.91 6.24 4.72
N LEU A 112 -3.14 5.20 5.03
CA LEU A 112 -3.68 4.00 5.69
C LEU A 112 -4.26 4.32 7.07
N VAL A 113 -3.57 5.09 7.91
CA VAL A 113 -4.07 5.43 9.25
C VAL A 113 -5.35 6.27 9.15
N VAL A 114 -5.38 7.26 8.27
CA VAL A 114 -6.49 8.20 8.12
C VAL A 114 -7.71 7.54 7.47
N LEU A 115 -7.52 6.72 6.44
CA LEU A 115 -8.61 6.12 5.68
C LEU A 115 -9.11 4.80 6.29
N PHE A 116 -8.28 4.11 7.07
CA PHE A 116 -8.61 2.79 7.59
C PHE A 116 -8.71 2.75 9.11
N VAL A 117 -7.67 3.17 9.83
CA VAL A 117 -7.57 2.98 11.29
C VAL A 117 -8.47 3.96 12.06
N ILE A 118 -8.45 5.24 11.70
CA ILE A 118 -9.25 6.26 12.38
C ILE A 118 -10.77 5.98 12.23
N PRO A 119 -11.30 5.76 11.02
CA PRO A 119 -12.71 5.42 10.83
C PRO A 119 -13.09 4.13 11.58
N PHE A 120 -12.21 3.13 11.59
CA PHE A 120 -12.42 1.90 12.35
C PHE A 120 -12.61 2.17 13.85
N LEU A 121 -11.71 2.93 14.47
CA LEU A 121 -11.78 3.24 15.91
C LEU A 121 -13.02 4.07 16.26
N ILE A 122 -13.40 5.03 15.42
CA ILE A 122 -14.62 5.83 15.62
C ILE A 122 -15.87 4.95 15.57
N ILE A 123 -15.97 4.07 14.57
CA ILE A 123 -17.11 3.15 14.46
C ILE A 123 -17.12 2.18 15.64
N PHE A 124 -15.97 1.57 15.96
CA PHE A 124 -15.87 0.60 17.05
C PHE A 124 -16.27 1.22 18.40
N THR A 125 -15.73 2.38 18.75
CA THR A 125 -16.00 3.05 20.03
C THR A 125 -17.44 3.55 20.14
N SER A 126 -17.98 4.16 19.08
CA SER A 126 -19.38 4.60 19.05
C SER A 126 -20.34 3.42 19.21
N TYR A 127 -20.04 2.28 18.59
CA TYR A 127 -20.84 1.07 18.72
C TYR A 127 -20.75 0.40 20.09
N VAL A 128 -19.54 0.29 20.66
CA VAL A 128 -19.37 -0.18 22.04
C VAL A 128 -20.19 0.69 22.99
N SER A 129 -20.15 2.00 22.82
CA SER A 129 -20.94 2.95 23.62
C SER A 129 -22.45 2.74 23.46
N ILE A 130 -22.93 2.52 22.23
CA ILE A 130 -24.34 2.22 21.94
C ILE A 130 -24.77 0.90 22.60
N VAL A 131 -23.99 -0.18 22.44
CA VAL A 131 -24.31 -1.49 23.02
C VAL A 131 -24.31 -1.42 24.55
N LEU A 132 -23.34 -0.74 25.16
CA LEU A 132 -23.28 -0.55 26.61
C LEU A 132 -24.49 0.25 27.11
N LYS A 133 -24.88 1.33 26.41
CA LYS A 133 -26.07 2.12 26.75
C LYS A 133 -27.36 1.33 26.58
N LEU A 134 -27.47 0.52 25.54
CA LEU A 134 -28.64 -0.33 25.30
C LEU A 134 -28.78 -1.47 26.30
N ARG A 135 -27.65 -2.07 26.74
CA ARG A 135 -27.62 -3.04 27.85
C ARG A 135 -28.02 -2.39 29.17
N ARG A 136 -27.52 -1.18 29.44
CA ARG A 136 -27.84 -0.43 30.67
C ARG A 136 -29.32 0.01 30.74
N CYS A 137 -29.96 0.25 29.60
CA CYS A 137 -31.37 0.65 29.52
C CYS A 137 -32.38 -0.51 29.35
N ASN A 138 -31.95 -1.78 29.47
CA ASN A 138 -32.79 -2.99 29.37
C ASN A 138 -33.74 -3.00 28.14
N ARG A 139 -33.25 -2.50 26.99
CA ARG A 139 -34.05 -2.32 25.76
C ARG A 139 -34.35 -3.68 25.09
N PRO A 140 -35.58 -3.95 24.64
CA PRO A 140 -35.96 -5.23 24.05
C PRO A 140 -35.20 -5.55 22.76
N GLN A 141 -34.89 -6.83 22.55
CA GLN A 141 -34.01 -7.34 21.48
C GLN A 141 -34.45 -6.97 20.04
N ARG A 142 -35.72 -6.64 19.82
CA ARG A 142 -36.26 -6.20 18.51
C ARG A 142 -35.75 -4.81 18.11
N SER A 143 -35.62 -3.89 19.08
CA SER A 143 -35.00 -2.56 18.89
C SER A 143 -33.50 -2.65 18.62
N GLN A 144 -32.88 -3.79 18.95
CA GLN A 144 -31.45 -4.01 18.89
C GLN A 144 -30.95 -4.60 17.56
N ARG A 145 -31.90 -5.03 16.71
CA ARG A 145 -31.62 -5.73 15.46
C ARG A 145 -30.86 -4.89 14.42
N PRO A 146 -31.27 -3.66 14.06
CA PRO A 146 -30.63 -2.90 12.99
C PRO A 146 -29.20 -2.46 13.36
N TYR A 147 -28.94 -2.10 14.62
CA TYR A 147 -27.57 -1.76 15.03
C TYR A 147 -26.68 -3.01 14.95
N ARG A 148 -27.14 -4.18 15.43
CA ARG A 148 -26.34 -5.41 15.43
C ARG A 148 -26.00 -5.84 14.01
N ILE A 149 -26.94 -5.61 13.11
CA ILE A 149 -26.79 -5.80 11.67
C ILE A 149 -25.69 -4.89 11.11
N ILE A 150 -25.76 -3.57 11.33
CA ILE A 150 -24.75 -2.62 10.83
C ILE A 150 -23.37 -2.95 11.41
N THR A 151 -23.30 -3.34 12.70
CA THR A 151 -22.06 -3.81 13.33
C THR A 151 -21.47 -5.02 12.60
N THR A 152 -22.28 -6.04 12.28
CA THR A 152 -21.80 -7.24 11.57
C THR A 152 -21.28 -6.90 10.18
N VAL A 153 -21.98 -6.04 9.42
CA VAL A 153 -21.49 -5.59 8.09
C VAL A 153 -20.12 -4.94 8.20
N ILE A 154 -19.99 -3.99 9.13
CA ILE A 154 -18.76 -3.21 9.26
C ILE A 154 -17.61 -4.11 9.73
N LEU A 155 -17.83 -4.99 10.72
CA LEU A 155 -16.83 -5.96 11.17
C LEU A 155 -16.40 -6.90 10.04
N CYS A 156 -17.33 -7.41 9.23
CA CYS A 156 -16.99 -8.26 8.08
C CYS A 156 -16.14 -7.51 7.06
N PHE A 157 -16.49 -6.26 6.72
CA PHE A 157 -15.68 -5.42 5.83
C PHE A 157 -14.25 -5.29 6.34
N PHE A 158 -14.07 -4.97 7.62
CA PHE A 158 -12.74 -4.84 8.22
C PHE A 158 -11.98 -6.17 8.33
N ILE A 159 -12.63 -7.28 8.67
CA ILE A 159 -11.99 -8.61 8.69
C ILE A 159 -11.50 -9.01 7.29
N CYS A 160 -12.23 -8.63 6.24
CA CYS A 160 -11.84 -8.89 4.87
C CYS A 160 -10.74 -7.95 4.36
N TRP A 161 -10.76 -6.66 4.74
CA TRP A 161 -9.83 -5.65 4.21
C TRP A 161 -8.61 -5.34 5.08
N ALA A 162 -8.70 -5.47 6.41
CA ALA A 162 -7.60 -5.14 7.34
C ALA A 162 -6.35 -5.99 7.08
N PRO A 163 -6.46 -7.33 6.89
CA PRO A 163 -5.29 -8.17 6.67
C PRO A 163 -4.51 -7.75 5.42
N TYR A 164 -5.22 -7.37 4.36
CA TYR A 164 -4.60 -6.86 3.13
C TYR A 164 -3.85 -5.54 3.36
N ASN A 165 -4.49 -4.56 4.01
CA ASN A 165 -3.87 -3.26 4.27
C ASN A 165 -2.66 -3.37 5.20
N ILE A 166 -2.75 -4.18 6.26
CA ILE A 166 -1.65 -4.43 7.20
C ILE A 166 -0.50 -5.16 6.50
N TRP A 167 -0.80 -6.19 5.72
CA TRP A 167 0.20 -6.95 4.98
C TRP A 167 0.89 -6.10 3.92
N SER A 168 0.14 -5.28 3.18
CA SER A 168 0.67 -4.34 2.19
C SER A 168 1.68 -3.38 2.82
N LEU A 169 1.35 -2.83 4.00
CA LEU A 169 2.26 -1.94 4.74
C LEU A 169 3.48 -2.69 5.29
N LEU A 170 3.28 -3.88 5.83
CA LEU A 170 4.35 -4.69 6.40
C LEU A 170 5.34 -5.18 5.33
N ALA A 171 4.82 -5.61 4.17
CA ALA A 171 5.63 -5.99 3.02
C ALA A 171 6.44 -4.81 2.48
N PHE A 172 5.84 -3.62 2.46
CA PHE A 172 6.53 -2.40 2.02
C PHE A 172 7.62 -1.94 3.00
N HIS A 173 7.36 -1.95 4.32
CA HIS A 173 8.31 -1.46 5.33
C HIS A 173 9.39 -2.46 5.77
N LEU A 174 9.08 -3.76 5.83
CA LEU A 174 10.00 -4.77 6.37
C LEU A 174 10.75 -5.56 5.28
N GLU A 175 10.60 -5.20 4.01
CA GLU A 175 11.14 -5.94 2.86
C GLU A 175 10.90 -7.47 3.01
N LEU A 176 9.75 -7.86 3.58
CA LEU A 176 9.45 -9.26 3.81
C LEU A 176 9.39 -9.98 2.46
N ASP A 177 10.17 -11.06 2.33
CA ASP A 177 10.15 -11.90 1.14
C ASP A 177 8.70 -12.30 0.79
N PHE A 178 8.30 -12.05 -0.46
CA PHE A 178 7.00 -12.42 -1.03
C PHE A 178 6.68 -13.94 -0.92
N ASN A 179 7.63 -14.75 -0.47
CA ASN A 179 7.53 -16.20 -0.33
C ASN A 179 6.61 -16.70 0.79
N PHE A 180 5.90 -15.84 1.52
CA PHE A 180 4.77 -16.23 2.36
C PHE A 180 3.51 -16.53 1.52
N TYR A 181 3.61 -17.52 0.64
CA TYR A 181 2.54 -17.97 -0.25
C TYR A 181 1.23 -18.21 0.51
N LEU A 182 1.29 -18.84 1.69
CA LEU A 182 0.11 -19.12 2.51
C LEU A 182 -0.59 -17.84 3.01
N ALA A 183 0.18 -16.87 3.54
CA ALA A 183 -0.39 -15.62 4.03
C ALA A 183 -1.02 -14.81 2.90
N ASN A 184 -0.34 -14.72 1.75
CA ASN A 184 -0.84 -14.01 0.59
C ASN A 184 -2.14 -14.64 0.03
N ASN A 185 -2.21 -15.98 -0.02
CA ASN A 185 -3.43 -16.68 -0.42
C ASN A 185 -4.59 -16.43 0.55
N ILE A 186 -4.35 -16.50 1.87
CA ILE A 186 -5.37 -16.23 2.89
C ILE A 186 -5.93 -14.80 2.74
N ILE A 187 -5.05 -13.82 2.51
CA ILE A 187 -5.44 -12.42 2.31
C ILE A 187 -6.32 -12.24 1.07
N HIS A 188 -5.95 -12.85 -0.06
CA HIS A 188 -6.74 -12.76 -1.29
C HIS A 188 -8.11 -13.45 -1.16
N VAL A 189 -8.16 -14.61 -0.50
CA VAL A 189 -9.42 -15.30 -0.18
C VAL A 189 -10.32 -14.42 0.67
N LEU A 190 -9.78 -13.76 1.71
CA LEU A 190 -10.53 -12.82 2.55
C LEU A 190 -11.08 -11.64 1.77
N LEU A 191 -10.32 -11.10 0.81
CA LEU A 191 -10.76 -9.99 -0.04
C LEU A 191 -11.91 -10.41 -0.96
N TYR A 192 -11.87 -11.60 -1.55
CA TYR A 192 -12.96 -12.15 -2.36
C TYR A 192 -14.22 -12.43 -1.53
N LEU A 193 -14.07 -12.90 -0.29
CA LEU A 193 -15.19 -13.13 0.62
C LEU A 193 -15.99 -11.86 0.94
N ASN A 194 -15.37 -10.67 0.90
CA ASN A 194 -16.06 -9.39 1.12
C ASN A 194 -17.28 -9.22 0.21
N SER A 195 -17.16 -9.61 -1.07
CA SER A 195 -18.25 -9.52 -2.03
C SER A 195 -19.33 -10.57 -1.81
N CYS A 196 -18.95 -11.78 -1.37
CA CYS A 196 -19.88 -12.89 -1.09
C CYS A 196 -20.70 -12.66 0.18
N ILE A 197 -20.14 -11.94 1.15
CA ILE A 197 -20.77 -11.69 2.44
C ILE A 197 -21.94 -10.70 2.32
N ASN A 198 -21.89 -9.76 1.37
CA ASN A 198 -22.91 -8.71 1.23
C ASN A 198 -24.33 -9.25 0.97
N PRO A 199 -24.60 -10.10 -0.04
CA PRO A 199 -25.93 -10.69 -0.25
C PRO A 199 -26.41 -11.56 0.91
N ILE A 200 -25.50 -12.32 1.52
CA ILE A 200 -25.79 -13.16 2.69
C ILE A 200 -26.27 -12.28 3.83
N LEU A 201 -25.53 -11.20 4.13
CA LEU A 201 -25.94 -10.22 5.13
C LEU A 201 -27.32 -9.64 4.81
N TYR A 202 -27.59 -9.22 3.58
CA TYR A 202 -28.90 -8.66 3.20
C TYR A 202 -30.06 -9.67 3.32
N VAL A 203 -29.85 -10.94 2.96
CA VAL A 203 -30.86 -12.00 3.08
C VAL A 203 -31.15 -12.33 4.55
N PHE A 204 -30.13 -12.41 5.40
CA PHE A 204 -30.32 -12.61 6.84
C PHE A 204 -30.85 -11.35 7.56
N MET A 205 -30.67 -10.16 6.97
CA MET A 205 -31.21 -8.89 7.44
C MET A 205 -32.71 -8.75 7.19
N GLY A 206 -33.21 -9.15 6.02
CA GLY A 206 -34.62 -9.11 5.65
C GLY A 206 -35.43 -10.19 6.37
N GLN A 207 -35.91 -9.89 7.58
CA GLN A 207 -36.63 -10.85 8.41
C GLN A 207 -37.91 -11.39 7.75
N ASP A 208 -38.60 -10.56 6.95
CA ASP A 208 -39.79 -10.93 6.19
C ASP A 208 -39.45 -11.78 4.95
N PHE A 209 -38.27 -11.55 4.36
CA PHE A 209 -37.77 -12.35 3.24
C PHE A 209 -37.39 -13.76 3.67
N ARG A 210 -36.75 -13.92 4.84
CA ARG A 210 -36.33 -15.24 5.33
C ARG A 210 -37.50 -16.19 5.55
N HIS A 211 -38.64 -15.70 6.08
CA HIS A 211 -39.81 -16.55 6.31
C HIS A 211 -40.46 -17.00 4.98
N ASN A 212 -40.48 -16.12 3.98
CA ASN A 212 -41.08 -16.42 2.68
C ASN A 212 -40.14 -17.24 1.77
N PHE A 213 -38.83 -16.99 1.81
CA PHE A 213 -37.82 -17.62 0.95
C PHE A 213 -37.45 -19.05 1.41
N VAL A 214 -37.30 -19.28 2.73
CA VAL A 214 -37.05 -20.62 3.28
C VAL A 214 -38.23 -21.57 3.05
N ARG A 215 -39.45 -21.04 2.91
CA ARG A 215 -40.64 -21.85 2.67
C ARG A 215 -40.85 -22.18 1.18
N SER A 216 -40.36 -21.33 0.27
CA SER A 216 -40.60 -21.45 -1.18
C SER A 216 -39.55 -22.29 -1.92
N ILE A 217 -38.29 -22.30 -1.46
CA ILE A 217 -37.24 -23.14 -2.07
C ILE A 217 -37.49 -24.65 -1.92
N PRO A 218 -37.73 -25.21 -0.72
CA PRO A 218 -37.90 -26.65 -0.58
C PRO A 218 -39.11 -27.15 -1.39
N PHE A 219 -40.20 -26.38 -1.45
CA PHE A 219 -41.37 -26.73 -2.25
C PHE A 219 -41.08 -26.82 -3.76
N ARG A 220 -40.26 -25.92 -4.31
CA ARG A 220 -39.91 -25.96 -5.74
C ARG A 220 -38.88 -27.05 -6.07
N VAL A 221 -37.95 -27.31 -5.16
CA VAL A 221 -36.96 -28.39 -5.30
C VAL A 221 -37.63 -29.75 -5.18
N GLU A 222 -38.54 -29.92 -4.23
CA GLU A 222 -39.31 -31.15 -4.04
C GLU A 222 -40.26 -31.39 -5.21
N LYS A 223 -40.90 -30.36 -5.75
CA LYS A 223 -41.70 -30.46 -6.98
C LYS A 223 -40.86 -30.85 -8.20
N ALA A 224 -39.70 -30.23 -8.39
CA ALA A 224 -38.80 -30.54 -9.51
C ALA A 224 -38.13 -31.92 -9.39
N LEU A 225 -37.96 -32.44 -8.17
CA LEU A 225 -37.45 -33.80 -7.91
C LEU A 225 -38.55 -34.86 -8.02
N SER A 226 -39.82 -34.47 -7.85
CA SER A 226 -40.98 -35.38 -7.92
C SER A 226 -41.62 -35.44 -9.30
N GLU A 227 -41.31 -34.49 -10.20
CA GLU A 227 -41.67 -34.59 -11.61
C GLU A 227 -40.82 -35.71 -12.25
N PRO A 228 -41.45 -36.82 -12.70
CA PRO A 228 -40.72 -37.86 -13.42
C PRO A 228 -40.19 -37.28 -14.74
N PRO A 229 -39.04 -37.77 -15.26
CA PRO A 229 -38.46 -37.25 -16.49
C PRO A 229 -39.49 -37.30 -17.62
N ASP A 230 -39.69 -36.17 -18.30
CA ASP A 230 -40.65 -36.04 -19.40
C ASP A 230 -40.43 -37.15 -20.43
N ASP A 231 -41.45 -37.98 -20.64
CA ASP A 231 -41.49 -38.97 -21.70
C ASP A 231 -41.53 -38.21 -23.05
N PRO A 232 -40.50 -38.33 -23.92
CA PRO A 232 -40.42 -37.58 -25.18
C PRO A 232 -41.58 -37.87 -26.14
N CYS A 233 -42.41 -38.88 -25.87
CA CYS A 233 -43.51 -39.31 -26.72
C CYS A 233 -44.89 -38.76 -26.34
N ARG A 234 -45.02 -37.86 -25.35
CA ARG A 234 -46.34 -37.32 -24.98
C ARG A 234 -46.73 -36.13 -25.85
N GLU A 235 -47.63 -36.36 -26.82
CA GLU A 235 -48.24 -35.29 -27.62
C GLU A 235 -49.11 -34.37 -26.74
N PRO A 236 -49.19 -33.06 -27.04
CA PRO A 236 -50.03 -32.12 -26.28
C PRO A 236 -51.51 -32.46 -26.46
N GLU A 237 -52.24 -32.68 -25.35
CA GLU A 237 -53.70 -32.77 -25.37
C GLU A 237 -54.30 -31.38 -25.65
N ASP A 238 -55.16 -31.31 -26.67
CA ASP A 238 -55.90 -30.09 -27.01
C ASP A 238 -56.89 -29.70 -25.91
N PRO A 239 -57.09 -28.39 -25.63
CA PRO A 239 -57.98 -27.96 -24.55
C PRO A 239 -59.45 -28.28 -24.84
N GLU A 240 -60.08 -28.97 -23.89
CA GLU A 240 -61.51 -29.34 -23.91
C GLU A 240 -62.43 -28.09 -23.83
N PRO A 241 -63.51 -28.00 -24.64
CA PRO A 241 -64.33 -26.80 -24.68
C PRO A 241 -65.22 -26.65 -23.44
N ALA A 242 -65.20 -25.44 -22.87
CA ALA A 242 -65.94 -25.09 -21.66
C ALA A 242 -67.46 -25.23 -21.84
N ILE A 243 -68.07 -26.15 -21.11
CA ILE A 243 -69.53 -26.25 -20.96
C ILE A 243 -69.98 -25.18 -19.96
N ASN A 244 -70.60 -24.13 -20.49
CA ASN A 244 -71.29 -23.10 -19.71
C ASN A 244 -72.62 -23.66 -19.19
N THR A 245 -72.79 -23.74 -17.88
CA THR A 245 -74.11 -23.89 -17.24
C THR A 245 -74.30 -22.79 -16.20
N ASN A 246 -74.92 -21.70 -16.65
CA ASN A 246 -75.61 -20.74 -15.80
C ASN A 246 -77.00 -21.30 -15.44
N VAL A 247 -77.27 -21.55 -14.15
CA VAL A 247 -78.57 -21.32 -13.49
C VAL A 247 -78.31 -20.93 -12.03
#